data_AF-A0A016WRF0-F1
#
_entry.id   AF-A0A016WRF0-F1
#
_cell.length_a   1.000
_cell.length_b   1.000
_cell.length_c   1.000
_cell.angle_alpha   90.00
_cell.angle_beta   90.00
_cell.angle_gamma   90.00
#
_symmetry.space_group_name_H-M   'P 1'
#
loop_
_entity.id
_entity.type
_entity.pdbx_description
1 polymer ?
#
loop_
_entity_poly.entity_id
_entity_poly.type
_entity_poly.pdbx_seq_one_letter_code
_entity_poly.pdbx_strand_id
1 'polypeptide(L)'
;MDLKEIVLYFVVVCSSFAEAIRCKCTKESETVSCIDGVCEMEPGSCLMLDHPTLGVHYTCHNKLQKDGFCREKTSKSGALVRICGCNSDDFCNYSYWPDKSAHAAPLPQRLPEETRIRVQNGVSSAVLSHAFILSLLMLSL
;
A
#
# COMPACT_ATOMS: atom_id res chain seq x y z
N MET A 1 -33.97 1.56 -15.58
CA MET A 1 -32.78 0.97 -14.95
C MET A 1 -33.23 0.35 -13.65
N ASP A 2 -33.22 -0.97 -13.56
CA ASP A 2 -33.67 -1.69 -12.38
C ASP A 2 -32.73 -1.45 -11.19
N LEU A 3 -33.28 -1.47 -9.97
CA LEU A 3 -32.51 -1.33 -8.73
C LEU A 3 -31.36 -2.36 -8.65
N LYS A 4 -31.56 -3.54 -9.23
CA LYS A 4 -30.58 -4.63 -9.33
C LYS A 4 -29.34 -4.21 -10.13
N GLU A 5 -29.57 -3.54 -11.25
CA GLU A 5 -28.51 -3.02 -12.14
C GLU A 5 -27.73 -1.89 -11.47
N ILE A 6 -28.42 -1.02 -10.72
CA ILE A 6 -27.80 0.07 -9.97
C ILE A 6 -26.90 -0.50 -8.86
N VAL A 7 -27.38 -1.51 -8.12
CA VAL A 7 -26.59 -2.15 -7.05
C VAL A 7 -25.38 -2.89 -7.63
N LEU A 8 -25.54 -3.64 -8.72
CA LEU A 8 -24.43 -4.29 -9.42
C LEU A 8 -23.39 -3.28 -9.89
N TYR A 9 -23.84 -2.17 -10.48
CA TYR A 9 -22.97 -1.10 -10.93
C TYR A 9 -22.18 -0.49 -9.77
N PHE A 10 -22.84 -0.16 -8.65
CA PHE A 10 -22.17 0.37 -7.47
C PHE A 10 -21.17 -0.61 -6.85
N VAL A 11 -21.49 -1.91 -6.79
CA VAL A 11 -20.55 -2.92 -6.29
C VAL A 11 -19.31 -3.01 -7.17
N VAL A 12 -19.47 -3.07 -8.50
CA VAL A 12 -18.35 -3.14 -9.44
C VAL A 12 -17.48 -1.88 -9.40
N VAL A 13 -18.09 -0.70 -9.32
CA VAL A 13 -17.38 0.59 -9.24
C VAL A 13 -16.64 0.72 -7.90
N CYS A 14 -17.26 0.35 -6.77
CA CYS A 14 -16.59 0.41 -5.47
C CYS A 14 -15.46 -0.63 -5.31
N SER A 15 -15.51 -1.74 -6.05
CA SER A 15 -14.47 -2.79 -6.01
C SER A 15 -13.18 -2.42 -6.76
N SER A 16 -13.22 -1.38 -7.61
CA SER A 16 -12.13 -1.05 -8.53
C SER A 16 -11.23 0.10 -8.06
N PHE A 17 -11.48 0.64 -6.86
CA PHE A 17 -10.55 1.58 -6.22
C PHE A 17 -9.36 0.80 -5.65
N ALA A 18 -8.27 0.74 -6.42
CA ALA A 18 -6.97 0.36 -5.88
C ALA A 18 -6.40 1.59 -5.16
N GLU A 19 -6.41 1.60 -3.84
CA GLU A 19 -5.80 2.71 -3.08
C GLU A 19 -4.32 2.87 -3.46
N ALA A 20 -3.89 4.12 -3.65
CA ALA A 20 -2.48 4.45 -3.86
C ALA A 20 -1.65 4.00 -2.64
N ILE A 21 -0.57 3.25 -2.87
CA ILE A 21 0.32 2.80 -1.80
C ILE A 21 1.40 3.85 -1.53
N ARG A 22 1.67 4.12 -0.25
CA ARG A 22 2.73 5.03 0.19
C ARG A 22 3.95 4.22 0.60
N CYS A 23 5.12 4.56 0.11
CA CYS A 23 6.36 3.84 0.40
C CYS A 23 7.43 4.78 0.95
N LYS A 24 8.37 4.24 1.74
CA LYS A 24 9.61 4.96 2.04
C LYS A 24 10.41 5.09 0.75
N CYS A 25 11.05 6.23 0.55
CA CYS A 25 12.04 6.42 -0.52
C CYS A 25 13.28 7.15 0.00
N THR A 26 14.42 6.88 -0.62
CA THR A 26 15.72 7.46 -0.22
C THR A 26 16.34 8.35 -1.29
N LYS A 27 15.90 8.22 -2.55
CA LYS A 27 16.38 9.01 -3.68
C LYS A 27 15.27 9.21 -4.69
N GLU A 28 15.30 10.35 -5.36
CA GLU A 28 14.49 10.60 -6.55
C GLU A 28 15.04 9.86 -7.76
N SER A 29 14.17 9.56 -8.72
CA SER A 29 14.53 9.03 -10.02
C SER A 29 13.64 9.63 -11.11
N GLU A 30 13.98 9.42 -12.38
CA GLU A 30 13.19 9.92 -13.52
C GLU A 30 11.72 9.49 -13.48
N THR A 31 11.42 8.37 -12.80
CA THR A 31 10.07 7.78 -12.74
C THR A 31 9.43 7.81 -11.36
N VAL A 32 10.14 8.29 -10.32
CA VAL A 32 9.66 8.31 -8.93
C VAL A 32 10.11 9.61 -8.26
N SER A 33 9.13 10.45 -7.90
CA SER A 33 9.33 11.63 -7.05
C SER A 33 9.34 11.21 -5.58
N CYS A 34 10.36 11.64 -4.83
CA CYS A 34 10.56 11.29 -3.43
C CYS A 34 10.46 12.56 -2.57
N ILE A 35 9.24 12.87 -2.11
CA ILE A 35 8.94 14.10 -1.37
C ILE A 35 8.97 13.76 0.13
N ASP A 36 9.82 14.45 0.89
CA ASP A 36 9.99 14.22 2.33
C ASP A 36 10.28 12.75 2.71
N GLY A 37 10.96 12.02 1.82
CA GLY A 37 11.29 10.61 2.01
C GLY A 37 10.10 9.65 1.83
N VAL A 38 9.02 10.12 1.18
CA VAL A 38 7.82 9.35 0.84
C VAL A 38 7.57 9.44 -0.67
N CYS A 39 7.18 8.31 -1.27
CA CYS A 39 6.65 8.26 -2.63
C CYS A 39 5.31 7.55 -2.61
N GLU A 40 4.43 7.87 -3.56
CA GLU A 40 3.09 7.30 -3.67
C GLU A 40 2.91 6.72 -5.08
N MET A 41 2.19 5.61 -5.20
CA MET A 41 2.00 4.96 -6.50
C MET A 41 0.66 4.22 -6.59
N GLU A 42 -0.03 4.42 -7.73
CA GLU A 42 -1.33 3.81 -8.01
C GLU A 42 -1.37 3.26 -9.45
N PRO A 43 -1.56 1.93 -9.64
CA PRO A 43 -1.23 0.85 -8.71
C PRO A 43 0.30 0.66 -8.60
N GLY A 44 0.79 0.20 -7.45
CA GLY A 44 2.23 0.06 -7.22
C GLY A 44 2.63 -0.93 -6.13
N SER A 45 3.93 -1.01 -5.91
CA SER A 45 4.55 -1.71 -4.80
C SER A 45 5.73 -0.92 -4.25
N CYS A 46 6.10 -1.20 -3.01
CA CYS A 46 7.28 -0.67 -2.37
C CYS A 46 8.45 -1.62 -2.59
N LEU A 47 9.62 -1.06 -2.91
CA LEU A 47 10.87 -1.82 -3.04
C LEU A 47 11.89 -1.42 -1.97
N MET A 48 12.70 -2.39 -1.61
CA MET A 48 13.95 -2.23 -0.88
C MET A 48 15.09 -2.79 -1.76
N LEU A 49 16.19 -2.06 -1.86
CA LEU A 49 17.44 -2.48 -2.47
C LEU A 49 18.55 -2.45 -1.43
N ASP A 50 19.17 -3.60 -1.20
CA ASP A 50 20.28 -3.79 -0.26
C ASP A 50 21.58 -3.92 -1.07
N HIS A 51 22.43 -2.88 -1.01
CA HIS A 51 23.70 -2.82 -1.69
C HIS A 51 24.86 -2.96 -0.69
N PRO A 52 25.84 -3.85 -0.93
CA PRO A 52 26.86 -4.19 0.07
C PRO A 52 27.70 -2.99 0.54
N THR A 53 27.94 -2.00 -0.33
CA THR A 53 28.69 -0.77 -0.01
C THR A 53 27.86 0.50 0.13
N LEU A 54 26.67 0.58 -0.47
CA LEU A 54 25.85 1.81 -0.44
C LEU A 54 24.74 1.74 0.61
N GLY A 55 24.55 0.57 1.22
CA GLY A 55 23.52 0.33 2.21
C GLY A 55 22.15 0.08 1.58
N VAL A 56 21.12 0.33 2.38
CA VAL A 56 19.73 0.09 2.02
C VAL A 56 19.13 1.33 1.36
N HIS A 57 18.44 1.12 0.25
CA HIS A 57 17.71 2.14 -0.49
C HIS A 57 16.27 1.72 -0.70
N TYR A 58 15.37 2.70 -0.64
CA TYR A 58 13.93 2.49 -0.76
C TYR A 58 13.37 3.27 -1.96
N THR A 59 12.35 2.72 -2.61
CA THR A 59 11.66 3.36 -3.74
C THR A 59 10.27 2.77 -3.98
N CYS A 60 9.43 3.49 -4.72
CA CYS A 60 8.19 2.98 -5.31
C CYS A 60 8.48 2.25 -6.62
N HIS A 61 7.57 1.35 -7.01
CA HIS A 61 7.61 0.64 -8.27
C HIS A 61 6.21 0.44 -8.85
N ASN A 62 6.06 0.69 -10.15
CA ASN A 62 4.78 0.68 -10.86
C ASN A 62 4.24 -0.72 -11.18
N LYS A 63 4.96 -1.77 -10.78
CA LYS A 63 4.50 -3.15 -10.89
C LYS A 63 4.24 -3.68 -9.49
N LEU A 64 3.14 -4.41 -9.36
CA LEU A 64 2.84 -5.16 -8.14
C LEU A 64 3.99 -6.16 -7.86
N GLN A 65 4.35 -6.26 -6.60
CA GLN A 65 5.29 -7.25 -6.09
C GLN A 65 4.63 -7.97 -4.94
N LYS A 66 4.81 -9.29 -4.88
CA LYS A 66 4.33 -10.09 -3.75
C LYS A 66 5.13 -9.74 -2.51
N ASP A 67 4.44 -9.59 -1.38
CA ASP A 67 5.08 -9.38 -0.09
C ASP A 67 6.16 -10.42 0.22
N GLY A 68 7.29 -9.92 0.71
CA GLY A 68 8.44 -10.75 1.07
C GLY A 68 9.22 -11.30 -0.13
N PHE A 69 8.79 -11.04 -1.37
CA PHE A 69 9.50 -11.53 -2.54
C PHE A 69 10.83 -10.79 -2.70
N CYS A 70 11.93 -11.54 -2.64
CA CYS A 70 13.29 -11.03 -2.82
C CYS A 70 13.97 -11.72 -4.00
N ARG A 71 14.78 -10.96 -4.74
CA ARG A 71 15.65 -11.47 -5.80
C ARG A 71 17.02 -10.82 -5.74
N GLU A 72 18.04 -11.57 -6.10
CA GLU A 72 19.38 -11.03 -6.27
C GLU A 72 19.59 -10.59 -7.72
N LYS A 73 20.30 -9.48 -7.89
CA LYS A 73 20.72 -8.97 -9.19
C LYS A 73 22.13 -8.42 -9.10
N THR A 74 22.88 -8.53 -10.18
CA THR A 74 24.13 -7.80 -10.32
C THR A 74 23.82 -6.36 -10.71
N SER A 75 24.30 -5.40 -9.92
CA SER A 75 24.17 -3.97 -10.21
C SER A 75 25.05 -3.59 -11.41
N LYS A 76 24.87 -2.37 -11.92
CA LYS A 76 25.71 -1.83 -13.02
C LYS A 76 27.20 -1.77 -12.65
N SER A 77 27.52 -1.66 -11.36
CA SER A 77 28.90 -1.67 -10.85
C SER A 77 29.47 -3.07 -10.61
N GLY A 78 28.71 -4.13 -10.92
CA GLY A 78 29.14 -5.52 -10.69
C GLY A 78 28.86 -6.05 -9.29
N ALA A 79 28.29 -5.25 -8.39
CA ALA A 79 27.97 -5.68 -7.03
C ALA A 79 26.68 -6.54 -7.02
N LEU A 80 26.68 -7.61 -6.22
CA LEU A 80 25.46 -8.39 -5.97
C LEU A 80 24.56 -7.59 -5.04
N VAL A 81 23.37 -7.23 -5.50
CA VAL A 81 22.35 -6.50 -4.74
C VAL A 81 21.14 -7.39 -4.51
N ARG A 82 20.54 -7.27 -3.33
CA ARG A 82 19.27 -7.95 -3.02
C ARG A 82 18.13 -6.93 -3.13
N ILE A 83 17.12 -7.26 -3.91
CA ILE A 83 15.95 -6.41 -4.14
C ILE A 83 14.72 -7.15 -3.62
N CYS A 84 14.00 -6.54 -2.70
CA CYS A 84 12.77 -7.09 -2.15
C CYS A 84 11.57 -6.16 -2.40
N GLY A 85 10.37 -6.73 -2.47
CA GLY A 85 9.13 -5.99 -2.73
C GLY A 85 7.97 -6.35 -1.80
N CYS A 86 7.04 -5.41 -1.64
CA CYS A 86 5.80 -5.59 -0.91
C CYS A 86 4.72 -4.62 -1.39
N ASN A 87 3.45 -4.96 -1.21
CA ASN A 87 2.30 -4.16 -1.64
C ASN A 87 1.06 -4.27 -0.73
N SER A 88 1.17 -4.88 0.45
CA SER A 88 0.05 -5.01 1.40
C SER A 88 -0.28 -3.73 2.14
N ASP A 89 0.75 -3.02 2.62
CA ASP A 89 0.59 -1.93 3.59
C ASP A 89 1.48 -0.72 3.23
N ASP A 90 1.05 0.46 3.66
CA ASP A 90 1.88 1.67 3.62
C ASP A 90 3.22 1.46 4.36
N PHE A 91 4.30 1.94 3.75
CA PHE A 91 5.67 1.88 4.26
C PHE A 91 6.18 0.45 4.52
N CYS A 92 5.56 -0.59 3.92
CA CYS A 92 5.94 -1.98 4.12
C CYS A 92 7.44 -2.26 3.84
N ASN A 93 8.05 -1.54 2.90
CA ASN A 93 9.47 -1.73 2.56
C ASN A 93 10.41 -1.37 3.70
N TYR A 94 10.06 -0.35 4.49
CA TYR A 94 10.81 0.04 5.67
C TYR A 94 10.49 -0.88 6.85
N SER A 95 9.22 -1.26 7.02
CA SER A 95 8.77 -2.16 8.09
C SER A 95 9.40 -3.56 7.99
N TYR A 96 9.45 -4.14 6.79
CA TYR A 96 10.00 -5.48 6.58
C TYR A 96 11.53 -5.49 6.53
N TRP A 97 12.14 -4.44 5.98
CA TRP A 97 13.58 -4.36 5.78
C TRP A 97 14.14 -3.02 6.25
N PRO A 98 14.13 -2.74 7.57
CA PRO A 98 14.63 -1.49 8.11
C PRO A 98 16.15 -1.39 7.93
N ASP A 99 16.62 -0.18 7.66
CA ASP A 99 18.05 0.14 7.65
C ASP A 99 18.57 0.07 9.09
N LYS A 100 19.43 -0.91 9.37
CA LYS A 100 20.03 -1.13 10.69
C LYS A 100 21.14 -0.12 11.01
N SER A 101 21.63 0.61 10.02
CA SER A 101 22.75 1.55 10.14
C SER A 101 22.31 3.00 10.31
N ALA A 102 21.10 3.33 9.88
CA ALA A 102 20.50 4.64 10.14
C ALA A 102 19.97 4.69 11.59
N HIS A 103 20.56 5.51 12.44
CA HIS A 103 19.86 6.00 13.63
C HIS A 103 18.63 6.79 13.13
N ALA A 104 17.48 6.12 13.11
CA ALA A 104 16.30 6.52 12.37
C ALA A 104 15.83 7.93 12.75
N ALA A 105 15.74 8.82 11.75
CA ALA A 105 14.79 9.92 11.83
C ALA A 105 13.39 9.28 12.03
N PRO A 106 12.59 9.73 13.01
CA PRO A 106 11.26 9.19 13.23
C PRO A 106 10.48 9.20 11.92
N LEU A 107 9.81 8.09 11.60
CA LEU A 107 8.78 8.10 10.55
C LEU A 107 7.84 9.27 10.83
N PRO A 108 7.37 10.03 9.83
CA PRO A 108 6.35 11.04 10.03
C PRO A 108 5.18 10.37 10.76
N GLN A 109 5.03 10.67 12.05
CA GLN A 109 3.91 10.18 12.82
C GLN A 109 2.66 10.82 12.21
N ARG A 110 1.65 10.01 11.90
CA ARG A 110 0.29 10.55 11.72
C ARG A 110 0.01 11.45 12.92
N LEU A 111 -0.25 12.73 12.68
CA LEU A 111 -0.83 13.61 13.69
C LEU A 111 -2.01 12.88 14.34
N PRO A 112 -2.11 12.84 15.68
CA PRO A 112 -3.21 12.19 16.34
C PRO A 112 -4.51 12.84 15.88
N GLU A 113 -5.41 11.99 15.41
CA GLU A 113 -6.74 12.34 14.94
C GLU A 113 -7.62 12.76 16.14
N GLU A 114 -7.37 13.96 16.66
CA GLU A 114 -8.20 14.60 17.68
C GLU A 114 -9.45 15.21 17.02
N THR A 115 -10.32 14.36 16.46
CA THR A 115 -11.78 14.50 16.55
C THR A 115 -12.48 13.20 16.16
N ARG A 116 -12.15 12.09 16.83
CA ARG A 116 -13.10 10.95 16.89
C ARG A 116 -14.30 11.38 17.73
N ILE A 117 -15.29 11.98 17.06
CA ILE A 117 -16.66 12.00 17.57
C ILE A 117 -17.04 10.53 17.78
N ARG A 118 -17.14 10.15 19.06
CA ARG A 118 -17.63 8.87 19.52
C ARG A 118 -19.11 8.76 19.17
N VAL A 119 -19.44 8.31 17.96
CA VAL A 119 -20.73 7.66 17.70
C VAL A 119 -20.55 6.19 18.04
N GLN A 120 -20.76 5.90 19.31
CA GLN A 120 -20.98 4.54 19.79
C GLN A 120 -22.39 4.16 19.32
N ASN A 121 -22.51 3.53 18.14
CA ASN A 121 -23.63 2.69 17.71
C ASN A 121 -23.33 2.11 16.32
N GLY A 122 -23.38 0.78 16.18
CA GLY A 122 -23.47 0.14 14.87
C GLY A 122 -22.58 -1.08 14.71
N VAL A 123 -23.17 -2.25 14.96
CA VAL A 123 -22.74 -3.57 14.53
C VAL A 123 -22.03 -3.53 13.17
N SER A 124 -20.82 -4.10 13.10
CA SER A 124 -20.08 -4.56 11.91
C SER A 124 -20.68 -4.21 10.53
N SER A 125 -20.24 -3.08 9.95
CA SER A 125 -20.75 -2.54 8.67
C SER A 125 -20.50 -3.46 7.46
N ALA A 126 -19.51 -4.34 7.52
CA ALA A 126 -19.28 -5.36 6.48
C ALA A 126 -20.33 -6.49 6.56
N VAL A 127 -20.70 -6.91 7.77
CA VAL A 127 -21.73 -7.96 7.97
C VAL A 127 -23.12 -7.43 7.63
N LEU A 128 -23.40 -6.17 7.97
CA LEU A 128 -24.66 -5.51 7.59
C LEU A 128 -24.78 -5.32 6.08
N SER A 129 -23.72 -4.95 5.37
CA SER A 129 -23.76 -4.81 3.90
C SER A 129 -24.07 -6.13 3.20
N HIS A 130 -23.38 -7.21 3.57
CA HIS A 130 -23.65 -8.54 3.02
C HIS A 130 -25.05 -9.06 3.39
N ALA A 131 -25.51 -8.81 4.63
CA ALA A 131 -26.87 -9.17 5.06
C ALA A 131 -27.94 -8.37 4.32
N PHE A 132 -27.75 -7.07 4.10
CA PHE A 132 -28.69 -6.19 3.41
C PHE A 132 -28.85 -6.60 1.93
N ILE A 133 -27.73 -6.95 1.27
CA ILE A 133 -27.71 -7.45 -0.11
C ILE A 133 -28.44 -8.80 -0.22
N LEU A 134 -28.23 -9.72 0.74
CA LEU A 134 -28.94 -11.00 0.79
C LEU A 134 -30.45 -10.83 1.01
N SER A 135 -30.86 -9.91 1.90
CA SER A 135 -32.29 -9.63 2.10
C SER A 135 -32.97 -8.99 0.88
N LEU A 136 -32.28 -8.10 0.16
CA LEU A 136 -32.82 -7.50 -1.07
C LEU A 136 -32.95 -8.51 -2.21
N LEU A 137 -32.04 -9.48 -2.31
CA LEU A 137 -32.13 -10.59 -3.26
C LEU A 137 -33.35 -11.48 -2.98
N MET A 138 -33.60 -11.82 -1.71
CA MET A 138 -34.73 -12.69 -1.29
C MET A 138 -36.10 -12.05 -1.46
N LEU A 139 -36.23 -10.72 -1.44
CA LEU A 139 -37.48 -9.99 -1.71
C LEU A 139 -37.80 -9.83 -3.20
N SER A 140 -36.89 -10.25 -4.09
CA SER A 140 -36.99 -10.06 -5.54
C SER A 140 -37.18 -11.36 -6.34
N LEU A 141 -37.41 -12.47 -5.62
CA LEU A 141 -37.84 -13.79 -6.12
C LEU A 141 -39.35 -13.97 -5.85
#